data_AF-A0A0A0B553-F1
#
_entry.id   AF-A0A0A0B553-F1
#
_cell.length_a   1.000
_cell.length_b   1.000
_cell.length_c   1.000
_cell.angle_alpha   90.00
_cell.angle_beta   90.00
_cell.angle_gamma   90.00
#
_symmetry.space_group_name_H-M   'P 1'
#
loop_
_entity.id
_entity.type
_entity.pdbx_description
1 polymer ?
#
loop_
_entity_poly.entity_id
_entity_poly.type
_entity_poly.pdbx_seq_one_letter_code
_entity_poly.pdbx_strand_id
1 'polypeptide(L)'
;MTTHSLDEHVLLHDVPSGRAQWTHEQIGPAGLLVVAKELRMPAHRGAVWVARHWTSDRAEDWGISSEIQAVLALLTSELVGNAIVHALGGEIEVRMSLALTGLTVAVSDSSQDSPQIRDPDPQTPGGLGLPLVDMMSASWGHHPRPARPGKTVWFRLVV
;
A
#
# COMPACT_ATOMS: atom_id res chain seq x y z
N MET A 1 -39.54 9.58 7.91
CA MET A 1 -39.49 8.43 6.99
C MET A 1 -38.05 8.34 6.52
N THR A 2 -37.30 7.43 7.15
CA THR A 2 -35.84 7.38 7.21
C THR A 2 -35.29 6.60 6.01
N THR A 3 -34.46 7.23 5.19
CA THR A 3 -33.74 6.58 4.08
C THR A 3 -32.27 6.41 4.44
N HIS A 4 -31.92 5.16 4.75
CA HIS A 4 -30.64 4.46 4.59
C HIS A 4 -29.34 5.28 4.64
N SER A 5 -28.83 5.44 5.86
CA SER A 5 -27.39 5.38 6.18
C SER A 5 -27.01 3.91 6.31
N LEU A 6 -25.89 3.49 5.72
CA LEU A 6 -25.02 2.43 6.21
C LEU A 6 -23.70 2.51 5.43
N ASP A 7 -22.75 3.18 6.08
CA ASP A 7 -21.32 3.06 5.83
C ASP A 7 -20.91 1.58 5.98
N GLU A 8 -20.62 0.90 4.87
CA GLU A 8 -19.98 -0.42 4.89
C GLU A 8 -18.50 -0.28 5.24
N HIS A 9 -18.24 -0.23 6.55
CA HIS A 9 -16.94 -0.54 7.13
C HIS A 9 -16.59 -2.00 6.84
N VAL A 10 -15.73 -2.25 5.86
CA VAL A 10 -15.09 -3.57 5.67
C VAL A 10 -14.10 -3.75 6.82
N LEU A 11 -14.41 -4.62 7.78
CA LEU A 11 -13.52 -5.01 8.87
C LEU A 11 -12.53 -6.08 8.39
N LEU A 12 -11.42 -6.30 9.08
CA LEU A 12 -10.37 -7.27 8.69
C LEU A 12 -10.92 -8.71 8.55
N HIS A 13 -12.08 -9.01 9.15
CA HIS A 13 -12.80 -10.28 9.03
C HIS A 13 -13.71 -10.38 7.80
N ASP A 14 -14.01 -9.27 7.12
CA ASP A 14 -14.84 -9.23 5.91
C ASP A 14 -14.05 -9.53 4.63
N VAL A 15 -12.71 -9.56 4.71
CA VAL A 15 -11.88 -10.13 3.65
C VAL A 15 -12.02 -11.65 3.78
N PRO A 16 -12.64 -12.35 2.82
CA PRO A 16 -12.80 -13.79 2.91
C PRO A 16 -11.44 -14.42 3.13
N SER A 17 -11.33 -15.35 4.07
CA SER A 17 -10.10 -16.02 4.52
C SER A 17 -9.26 -16.70 3.42
N GLY A 18 -9.73 -16.70 2.16
CA GLY A 18 -8.97 -17.14 0.97
C GLY A 18 -8.51 -16.03 0.01
N ARG A 19 -8.83 -14.74 0.25
CA ARG A 19 -8.43 -13.61 -0.61
C ARG A 19 -7.22 -12.84 -0.09
N ALA A 20 -7.04 -12.78 1.23
CA ALA A 20 -5.79 -12.34 1.84
C ALA A 20 -4.80 -13.50 1.90
N GLN A 21 -3.86 -13.54 0.95
CA GLN A 21 -2.73 -14.47 1.00
C GLN A 21 -1.55 -13.80 1.70
N TRP A 22 -0.94 -14.53 2.63
CA TRP A 22 0.20 -14.10 3.44
C TRP A 22 1.42 -14.89 3.01
N THR A 23 2.50 -14.22 2.59
CA THR A 23 3.73 -14.89 2.13
C THR A 23 4.89 -14.66 3.11
N HIS A 24 5.72 -15.72 3.23
CA HIS A 24 6.76 -15.93 4.24
C HIS A 24 7.98 -15.00 4.14
N GLU A 25 8.68 -14.87 5.27
CA GLU A 25 9.96 -14.16 5.43
C GLU A 25 11.01 -14.63 4.39
N GLN A 26 11.64 -13.69 3.68
CA GLN A 26 12.67 -13.98 2.68
C GLN A 26 13.96 -13.25 3.01
N ILE A 27 15.05 -13.98 3.26
CA ILE A 27 16.40 -13.42 3.39
C ILE A 27 16.85 -12.88 2.02
N GLY A 28 17.25 -11.60 1.96
CA GLY A 28 17.64 -10.94 0.72
C GLY A 28 18.96 -11.45 0.13
N PRO A 29 19.27 -11.16 -1.16
CA PRO A 29 20.38 -11.74 -1.93
C PRO A 29 21.80 -11.34 -1.49
N ALA A 30 21.96 -10.76 -0.30
CA ALA A 30 23.25 -10.32 0.25
C ALA A 30 23.47 -10.71 1.72
N GLY A 31 22.65 -11.62 2.27
CA GLY A 31 22.71 -11.96 3.71
C GLY A 31 22.25 -10.84 4.64
N LEU A 32 21.76 -9.72 4.09
CA LEU A 32 20.97 -8.74 4.82
C LEU A 32 19.66 -9.41 5.24
N LEU A 33 19.42 -9.47 6.55
CA LEU A 33 18.12 -9.81 7.12
C LEU A 33 17.12 -8.79 6.58
N VAL A 34 16.31 -9.26 5.62
CA VAL A 34 15.12 -8.56 5.16
C VAL A 34 13.95 -9.39 5.67
N VAL A 35 13.14 -8.81 6.54
CA VAL A 35 11.86 -9.42 6.88
C VAL A 35 10.84 -8.82 5.94
N ALA A 36 10.24 -9.65 5.11
CA ALA A 36 9.19 -9.24 4.18
C ALA A 36 7.87 -9.92 4.56
N LYS A 37 6.79 -9.15 4.47
CA LYS A 37 5.43 -9.65 4.59
C LYS A 37 4.63 -9.11 3.40
N GLU A 38 3.65 -9.88 2.96
CA GLU A 38 2.85 -9.57 1.79
C GLU A 38 1.37 -9.77 2.10
N LEU A 39 0.55 -8.94 1.45
CA LEU A 39 -0.89 -8.93 1.53
C LEU A 39 -1.45 -8.79 0.11
N ARG A 40 -2.38 -9.67 -0.25
CA ARG A 40 -3.12 -9.59 -1.51
C ARG A 40 -4.58 -9.34 -1.23
N MET A 41 -5.23 -8.53 -2.06
CA MET A 41 -6.65 -8.23 -1.91
C MET A 41 -7.27 -7.77 -3.24
N PRO A 42 -8.57 -7.98 -3.44
CA PRO A 42 -9.27 -7.40 -4.58
C PRO A 42 -9.27 -5.87 -4.52
N ALA A 43 -9.23 -5.22 -5.69
CA ALA A 43 -9.33 -3.77 -5.82
C ALA A 43 -10.78 -3.29 -5.60
N HIS A 44 -11.16 -3.06 -4.34
CA HIS A 44 -12.42 -2.43 -3.97
C HIS A 44 -12.21 -1.35 -2.89
N ARG A 45 -13.25 -0.58 -2.60
CA ARG A 45 -13.18 0.59 -1.69
C ARG A 45 -12.62 0.28 -0.28
N GLY A 46 -12.83 -0.94 0.22
CA GLY A 46 -12.34 -1.38 1.52
C GLY A 46 -10.83 -1.67 1.57
N ALA A 47 -10.17 -1.81 0.41
CA ALA A 47 -8.76 -2.17 0.34
C ALA A 47 -7.84 -1.15 1.02
N VAL A 48 -8.19 0.15 0.99
CA VAL A 48 -7.43 1.20 1.70
C VAL A 48 -7.40 0.94 3.20
N TRP A 49 -8.57 0.68 3.79
CA TRP A 49 -8.68 0.46 5.23
C TRP A 49 -7.92 -0.81 5.64
N VAL A 50 -8.06 -1.89 4.87
CA VAL A 50 -7.38 -3.16 5.12
C VAL A 50 -5.86 -3.00 5.04
N ALA A 51 -5.35 -2.39 3.96
CA ALA A 51 -3.91 -2.18 3.78
C ALA A 51 -3.32 -1.27 4.87
N ARG A 52 -4.03 -0.20 5.24
CA ARG A 52 -3.62 0.73 6.29
C ARG A 52 -3.41 0.01 7.61
N HIS A 53 -4.43 -0.70 8.11
CA HIS A 53 -4.35 -1.42 9.38
C HIS A 53 -3.30 -2.51 9.33
N TRP A 54 -3.25 -3.27 8.24
CA TRP A 54 -2.24 -4.29 8.06
C TRP A 54 -0.81 -3.73 8.15
N THR A 55 -0.51 -2.62 7.47
CA THR A 55 0.84 -2.02 7.55
C THR A 55 1.17 -1.49 8.94
N SER A 56 0.20 -0.91 9.66
CA SER A 56 0.39 -0.46 11.04
C SER A 56 0.67 -1.62 11.98
N ASP A 57 -0.14 -2.68 11.94
CA ASP A 57 0.06 -3.86 12.78
C ASP A 57 1.44 -4.50 12.53
N ARG A 58 1.88 -4.59 11.26
CA ARG A 58 3.19 -5.15 10.92
C ARG A 58 4.34 -4.26 11.36
N ALA A 59 4.15 -2.94 11.36
CA ALA A 59 5.15 -2.00 11.86
C ALA A 59 5.26 -2.09 13.39
N GLU A 60 4.14 -2.28 14.09
CA GLU A 60 4.12 -2.53 15.53
C GLU A 60 4.83 -3.84 15.88
N ASP A 61 4.57 -4.93 15.14
CA ASP A 61 5.27 -6.22 15.30
C ASP A 61 6.80 -6.09 15.18
N TRP A 62 7.28 -5.08 14.44
CA TRP A 62 8.71 -4.79 14.24
C TRP A 62 9.27 -3.69 15.17
N GLY A 63 8.45 -3.17 16.09
CA GLY A 63 8.88 -2.13 17.05
C GLY A 63 9.09 -0.74 16.44
N ILE A 64 8.47 -0.46 15.29
CA ILE A 64 8.57 0.85 14.62
C ILE A 64 7.80 1.91 15.43
N SER A 65 8.33 3.14 15.54
CA SER A 65 7.71 4.21 16.33
C SER A 65 6.33 4.63 15.80
N SER A 66 5.46 5.10 16.69
CA SER A 66 4.09 5.50 16.33
C SER A 66 4.06 6.68 15.35
N GLU A 67 5.05 7.57 15.39
CA GLU A 67 5.18 8.66 14.42
C GLU A 67 5.41 8.12 13.00
N ILE A 68 6.30 7.14 12.86
CA ILE A 68 6.57 6.50 11.56
C ILE A 68 5.38 5.66 11.11
N GLN A 69 4.70 4.97 12.04
CA GLN A 69 3.48 4.22 11.71
C GLN A 69 2.38 5.11 11.14
N ALA A 70 2.22 6.34 11.65
CA ALA A 70 1.24 7.29 11.13
C ALA A 70 1.56 7.71 9.69
N VAL A 71 2.83 7.99 9.39
CA VAL A 71 3.30 8.31 8.03
C VAL A 71 3.13 7.11 7.10
N LEU A 72 3.56 5.93 7.53
CA LEU A 72 3.42 4.66 6.81
C LEU A 72 1.98 4.40 6.41
N ALA A 73 1.05 4.52 7.35
CA ALA A 73 -0.38 4.31 7.16
C ALA A 73 -0.97 5.28 6.13
N LEU A 74 -0.56 6.56 6.19
CA LEU A 74 -0.97 7.58 5.23
C LEU A 74 -0.47 7.27 3.83
N LEU A 75 0.84 7.07 3.66
CA LEU A 75 1.43 6.84 2.33
C LEU A 75 0.95 5.52 1.70
N THR A 76 0.72 4.48 2.51
CA THR A 76 0.10 3.23 2.06
C THR A 76 -1.31 3.49 1.55
N SER A 77 -2.10 4.31 2.25
CA SER A 77 -3.46 4.66 1.82
C SER A 77 -3.47 5.38 0.48
N GLU A 78 -2.51 6.29 0.25
CA GLU A 78 -2.38 6.99 -1.03
C GLU A 78 -2.01 6.04 -2.19
N LEU A 79 -1.04 5.16 -1.99
CA LEU A 79 -0.66 4.19 -3.02
C LEU A 79 -1.77 3.19 -3.34
N VAL A 80 -2.47 2.68 -2.31
CA VAL A 80 -3.60 1.75 -2.50
C VAL A 80 -4.80 2.47 -3.12
N GLY A 81 -5.07 3.72 -2.74
CA GLY A 81 -6.09 4.56 -3.37
C GLY A 81 -5.85 4.72 -4.86
N ASN A 82 -4.61 5.03 -5.25
CA ASN A 82 -4.20 5.10 -6.66
C ASN A 82 -4.37 3.74 -7.36
N ALA A 83 -3.95 2.64 -6.73
CA ALA A 83 -4.09 1.30 -7.27
C ALA A 83 -5.57 0.93 -7.51
N ILE A 84 -6.49 1.25 -6.60
CA ILE A 84 -7.93 0.98 -6.76
C ILE A 84 -8.49 1.69 -8.00
N VAL A 85 -8.12 2.97 -8.20
CA VAL A 85 -8.59 3.77 -9.34
C VAL A 85 -8.12 3.16 -10.67
N HIS A 86 -6.93 2.56 -10.70
CA HIS A 86 -6.30 2.08 -11.94
C HIS A 86 -6.41 0.57 -12.19
N ALA A 87 -6.64 -0.26 -11.17
CA ALA A 87 -6.63 -1.72 -11.28
C ALA A 87 -7.84 -2.30 -12.04
N LEU A 88 -8.86 -1.50 -12.34
CA LEU A 88 -10.09 -1.90 -13.05
C LEU A 88 -10.75 -3.18 -12.47
N GLY A 89 -10.77 -3.30 -11.15
CA GLY A 89 -11.33 -4.47 -10.44
C GLY A 89 -10.41 -5.69 -10.36
N GLY A 90 -9.12 -5.54 -10.69
CA GLY A 90 -8.09 -6.55 -10.51
C GLY A 90 -7.65 -6.74 -9.05
N GLU A 91 -6.53 -7.44 -8.85
CA GLU A 91 -5.93 -7.67 -7.53
C GLU A 91 -4.86 -6.60 -7.23
N ILE A 92 -4.81 -6.19 -5.96
CA ILE A 92 -3.78 -5.32 -5.38
C ILE A 92 -2.89 -6.17 -4.48
N GLU A 93 -1.59 -5.98 -4.59
CA GLU A 93 -0.59 -6.63 -3.75
C GLU A 93 0.22 -5.57 -3.00
N VAL A 94 0.20 -5.65 -1.67
CA VAL A 94 1.00 -4.80 -0.77
C VAL A 94 2.12 -5.65 -0.19
N ARG A 95 3.36 -5.26 -0.42
CA ARG A 95 4.55 -5.86 0.17
C ARG A 95 5.19 -4.86 1.10
N MET A 96 5.48 -5.28 2.32
CA MET A 96 6.19 -4.49 3.32
C MET A 96 7.49 -5.22 3.66
N SER A 97 8.62 -4.53 3.58
CA SER A 97 9.94 -5.11 3.77
C SER A 97 10.79 -4.23 4.69
N LEU A 98 11.28 -4.81 5.77
CA LEU A 98 12.19 -4.17 6.72
C LEU A 98 13.60 -4.69 6.51
N ALA A 99 14.53 -3.78 6.28
CA ALA A 99 15.96 -4.04 6.21
C ALA A 99 16.70 -3.11 7.17
N LEU A 100 18.00 -3.38 7.40
CA LEU A 100 18.86 -2.49 8.21
C LEU A 100 18.85 -1.02 7.75
N THR A 101 18.52 -0.80 6.48
CA THR A 101 18.57 0.53 5.87
C THR A 101 17.22 1.25 5.92
N GLY A 102 16.12 0.58 6.27
CA GLY A 102 14.81 1.22 6.29
C GLY A 102 13.64 0.28 6.03
N LEU A 103 12.45 0.86 6.09
CA LEU A 103 11.18 0.21 5.82
C LEU A 103 10.69 0.59 4.42
N THR A 104 10.36 -0.39 3.59
CA THR A 104 9.83 -0.18 2.23
C THR A 104 8.44 -0.78 2.11
N VAL A 105 7.50 -0.01 1.56
CA VAL A 105 6.17 -0.51 1.14
C VAL A 105 6.08 -0.41 -0.38
N ALA A 106 5.67 -1.51 -1.01
CA ALA A 106 5.43 -1.62 -2.42
C ALA A 106 3.99 -2.06 -2.68
N VAL A 107 3.27 -1.31 -3.50
CA VAL A 107 1.89 -1.58 -3.92
C VAL A 107 1.90 -1.90 -5.40
N SER A 108 1.35 -3.06 -5.76
CA SER A 108 1.32 -3.54 -7.13
C SER A 108 -0.11 -3.75 -7.61
N ASP A 109 -0.39 -3.34 -8.84
CA ASP A 109 -1.69 -3.47 -9.50
C ASP A 109 -1.56 -3.99 -10.94
N SER A 110 -2.67 -4.19 -11.63
CA SER A 110 -2.73 -4.69 -13.00
C SER A 110 -2.58 -3.61 -14.08
N SER A 111 -2.61 -2.32 -13.73
CA SER A 111 -2.45 -1.21 -14.69
C SER A 111 -0.99 -1.12 -15.15
N GLN A 112 -0.83 -0.89 -16.46
CA GLN A 112 0.46 -0.64 -17.07
C GLN A 112 0.78 0.86 -17.17
N ASP A 113 -0.16 1.72 -16.79
CA ASP A 113 0.01 3.17 -16.86
C ASP A 113 1.01 3.61 -15.81
N SER A 114 2.03 4.38 -16.20
CA SER A 114 2.98 4.92 -15.23
C SER A 114 2.25 5.85 -14.24
N PRO A 115 2.58 5.80 -12.94
CA PRO A 115 2.06 6.76 -11.98
C PRO A 115 2.49 8.17 -12.40
N GLN A 116 1.53 9.08 -12.50
CA GLN A 116 1.80 10.47 -12.86
C GLN A 116 1.62 11.35 -11.64
N ILE A 117 2.69 12.04 -11.25
CA ILE A 117 2.56 13.18 -10.34
C ILE A 117 1.76 14.24 -11.09
N ARG A 118 0.63 14.65 -10.52
CA ARG A 118 -0.18 15.75 -11.03
C ARG A 118 -0.11 16.87 -10.04
N ASP A 119 -0.01 18.10 -10.53
CA ASP A 119 -0.17 19.26 -9.67
C ASP A 119 -1.58 19.22 -9.05
N PRO A 120 -1.71 19.53 -7.75
CA PRO A 120 -3.00 19.59 -7.11
C PRO A 120 -3.88 20.63 -7.83
N ASP A 121 -4.99 20.18 -8.39
CA ASP A 121 -6.02 21.07 -8.93
C ASP A 121 -7.10 21.26 -7.87
N PRO A 122 -7.30 22.47 -7.32
CA PRO A 122 -8.35 22.75 -6.34
C PRO A 122 -9.76 22.39 -6.81
N GLN A 123 -9.99 22.29 -8.12
CA GLN A 123 -11.28 21.96 -8.73
C GLN A 123 -11.48 20.45 -8.95
N THR A 124 -10.41 19.64 -8.81
CA THR A 124 -10.46 18.20 -9.01
C THR A 124 -10.23 17.47 -7.68
N PRO A 125 -11.26 16.83 -7.10
CA PRO A 125 -11.08 16.02 -5.90
C PRO A 125 -10.08 14.87 -6.15
N GLY A 126 -8.97 14.85 -5.41
CA GLY A 126 -7.91 13.85 -5.51
C GLY A 126 -6.57 14.42 -5.98
N GLY A 127 -5.64 13.55 -6.40
CA GLY A 127 -4.35 13.97 -6.99
C GLY A 127 -3.23 14.30 -6.01
N LEU A 128 -3.50 14.31 -4.70
CA LEU A 128 -2.49 14.58 -3.66
C LEU A 128 -1.63 13.36 -3.29
N GLY A 129 -1.99 12.16 -3.73
CA GLY A 129 -1.35 10.94 -3.24
C GLY A 129 0.13 10.84 -3.53
N LEU A 130 0.55 11.01 -4.79
CA LEU A 130 1.98 10.97 -5.13
C LEU A 130 2.76 12.20 -4.62
N PRO A 131 2.22 13.43 -4.66
CA PRO A 131 2.85 14.57 -3.98
C PRO A 131 3.10 14.34 -2.47
N LEU A 132 2.15 13.71 -1.76
CA LEU A 132 2.33 13.36 -0.34
C LEU A 132 3.42 12.29 -0.17
N VAL A 133 3.44 11.28 -1.03
CA VAL A 133 4.50 10.25 -1.04
C VAL A 133 5.88 10.87 -1.30
N ASP A 134 5.99 11.78 -2.26
CA ASP A 134 7.22 12.48 -2.58
C ASP A 134 7.74 13.33 -1.41
N MET A 135 6.83 14.02 -0.71
CA MET A 135 7.18 14.91 0.39
C MET A 135 7.57 14.18 1.69
N MET A 136 6.95 13.03 1.97
CA MET A 136 7.05 12.38 3.29
C MET A 136 7.89 11.10 3.29
N SER A 137 8.27 10.58 2.11
CA SER A 137 9.16 9.42 2.02
C SER A 137 10.62 9.82 1.87
N ALA A 138 11.53 8.96 2.30
CA ALA A 138 12.96 9.14 2.05
C ALA A 138 13.31 8.94 0.56
N SER A 139 12.56 8.08 -0.11
CA SER A 139 12.64 7.83 -1.54
C SER A 139 11.41 7.04 -1.98
N TRP A 140 10.98 7.23 -3.22
CA TRP A 140 9.93 6.44 -3.83
C TRP A 140 10.22 6.22 -5.31
N GLY A 141 9.45 5.33 -5.94
CA GLY A 141 9.55 5.11 -7.37
C GLY A 141 8.52 4.11 -7.86
N HIS A 142 8.68 3.69 -9.11
CA HIS A 142 7.84 2.65 -9.70
C HIS A 142 8.62 1.80 -10.70
N HIS A 143 8.13 0.58 -10.96
CA HIS A 143 8.64 -0.29 -12.00
C HIS A 143 7.53 -1.23 -12.51
N PRO A 144 7.66 -1.81 -13.73
CA PRO A 144 6.75 -2.87 -14.17
C PRO A 144 6.82 -4.09 -13.25
N ARG A 145 5.72 -4.84 -13.11
CA ARG A 145 5.74 -6.10 -12.34
C ARG A 145 6.62 -7.14 -13.05
N PRO A 146 7.49 -7.86 -12.33
CA PRO A 146 8.20 -9.00 -12.90
C PRO A 146 7.21 -10.09 -13.32
N ALA A 147 7.45 -10.72 -14.47
CA ALA A 147 6.75 -11.92 -14.97
C ALA A 147 5.22 -11.80 -15.23
N ARG A 148 4.58 -10.65 -15.00
CA ARG A 148 3.14 -10.43 -15.32
C ARG A 148 2.85 -8.96 -15.64
N PRO A 149 1.79 -8.65 -16.42
CA PRO A 149 1.39 -7.27 -16.69
C PRO A 149 1.09 -6.50 -15.41
N GLY A 150 1.30 -5.19 -15.42
CA GLY A 150 1.01 -4.29 -14.30
C GLY A 150 2.24 -3.54 -13.82
N LYS A 151 2.07 -2.76 -12.75
CA LYS A 151 3.13 -1.96 -12.15
C LYS A 151 3.23 -2.19 -10.65
N THR A 152 4.36 -1.78 -10.10
CA THR A 152 4.62 -1.64 -8.67
C THR A 152 5.03 -0.20 -8.42
N VAL A 153 4.36 0.46 -7.48
CA VAL A 153 4.75 1.77 -6.93
C VAL A 153 5.20 1.54 -5.50
N TRP A 154 6.30 2.15 -5.08
CA TRP A 154 6.88 1.90 -3.76
C TRP A 154 7.39 3.18 -3.13
N PHE A 155 7.44 3.20 -1.80
CA PHE A 155 8.09 4.24 -1.01
C PHE A 155 8.91 3.63 0.11
N ARG A 156 9.88 4.39 0.63
CA ARG A 156 10.77 4.01 1.71
C ARG A 156 10.79 5.04 2.83
N LEU A 157 10.79 4.57 4.07
CA LEU A 157 10.94 5.35 5.29
C LEU A 157 12.24 4.97 6.01
N VAL A 158 12.84 5.94 6.68
CA VAL A 158 13.91 5.70 7.66
C VAL A 158 13.26 5.28 8.96
N VAL A 159 13.76 4.21 9.58
CA VAL A 159 13.28 3.65 10.85
C VAL A 159 14.41 3.46 11.83
#